data_AF-A0A3M1ZI93-F1
#
_entry.id   AF-A0A3M1ZI93-F1
#
_cell.length_a   1.000
_cell.length_b   1.000
_cell.length_c   1.000
_cell.angle_alpha   90.00
_cell.angle_beta   90.00
_cell.angle_gamma   90.00
#
_symmetry.space_group_name_H-M   'P 1'
#
loop_
_entity.id
_entity.type
_entity.pdbx_description
1 polymer ?
#
loop_
_entity_poly.entity_id
_entity_poly.type
_entity_poly.pdbx_seq_one_letter_code
_entity_poly.pdbx_strand_id
1 'polypeptide(L)'
;TTGPAPGTVYNQNQVAAATGFYDESGAWRVGIECDTSSTSYPYRWAVASDDQLIEVEDPSSGNIYKYLPPGERAVVWGAIRLTEIKERNPQNCWAGLIHEDVEVVNSVVGLRSVEIVAPDGE
;
A
#
# COMPACT_ATOMS: atom_id res chain seq x y z
N THR A 1 3.23 8.07 -9.24
CA THR A 1 3.20 7.16 -8.07
C THR A 1 4.05 7.79 -7.00
N THR A 2 3.70 7.56 -5.73
CA THR A 2 4.44 8.10 -4.60
C THR A 2 4.60 7.01 -3.55
N GLY A 3 5.66 7.13 -2.76
CA GLY A 3 6.10 6.10 -1.83
C GLY A 3 5.10 5.81 -0.70
N PRO A 4 5.46 4.91 0.22
CA PRO A 4 6.77 4.27 0.35
C PRO A 4 7.17 3.33 -0.77
N ALA A 5 8.46 3.14 -0.98
CA ALA A 5 8.97 2.20 -1.98
C ALA A 5 8.61 0.75 -1.62
N PRO A 6 8.48 -0.14 -2.63
CA PRO A 6 8.44 -1.58 -2.41
C PRO A 6 9.55 -2.04 -1.44
N GLY A 7 9.20 -2.97 -0.57
CA GLY A 7 10.04 -3.48 0.51
C GLY A 7 9.81 -2.81 1.87
N THR A 8 9.01 -1.75 1.92
CA THR A 8 8.61 -1.13 3.18
C THR A 8 7.80 -2.10 4.04
N VAL A 9 8.16 -2.19 5.32
CA VAL A 9 7.48 -3.02 6.33
C VAL A 9 6.72 -2.13 7.29
N TYR A 10 5.41 -2.37 7.41
CA TYR A 10 4.54 -1.66 8.35
C TYR A 10 4.38 -2.42 9.66
N ASN A 11 4.17 -1.69 10.74
CA ASN A 11 3.52 -2.23 11.93
C ASN A 11 2.00 -2.09 11.81
N GLN A 12 1.24 -2.97 12.46
CA GLN A 12 -0.23 -3.02 12.39
C GLN A 12 -0.93 -1.67 12.54
N ASN A 13 -0.48 -0.82 13.46
CA ASN A 13 -1.13 0.46 13.76
C ASN A 13 -0.60 1.64 12.89
N GLN A 14 0.24 1.37 11.89
CA GLN A 14 0.75 2.40 10.98
C GLN A 14 -0.13 2.54 9.75
N VAL A 15 -0.08 3.74 9.17
CA VAL A 15 -0.58 4.07 7.84
C VAL A 15 0.59 4.53 6.97
N ALA A 16 0.41 4.64 5.65
CA ALA A 16 1.42 5.17 4.73
C ALA A 16 2.03 6.49 5.22
N ALA A 17 1.22 7.44 5.70
CA ALA A 17 1.70 8.72 6.24
C ALA A 17 2.71 8.60 7.40
N ALA A 18 2.68 7.50 8.17
CA ALA A 18 3.63 7.27 9.27
C ALA A 18 5.08 7.06 8.79
N THR A 19 5.28 6.88 7.49
CA THR A 19 6.61 6.70 6.85
C THR A 19 7.09 7.96 6.12
N GLY A 20 6.39 9.09 6.28
CA GLY A 20 6.75 10.37 5.64
C GLY A 20 6.16 10.56 4.24
N PHE A 21 5.33 9.64 3.76
CA PHE A 21 4.64 9.75 2.48
C PHE A 21 3.16 10.01 2.71
N TYR A 22 2.75 11.26 2.46
CA TYR A 22 1.37 11.70 2.57
C TYR A 22 0.54 11.28 1.35
N ASP A 23 -0.76 11.51 1.43
CA ASP A 23 -1.68 11.27 0.31
C ASP A 23 -1.43 12.32 -0.78
N GLU A 24 -1.44 11.87 -2.03
CA GLU A 24 -1.16 12.69 -3.21
C GLU A 24 -2.20 12.33 -4.28
N SER A 25 -3.17 13.23 -4.50
CA SER A 25 -4.27 12.98 -5.42
C SER A 25 -3.76 12.62 -6.82
N GLY A 26 -4.34 11.58 -7.43
CA GLY A 26 -3.94 11.06 -8.73
C GLY A 26 -2.71 10.13 -8.71
N ALA A 27 -2.09 9.91 -7.55
CA ALA A 27 -1.02 8.93 -7.45
C ALA A 27 -1.56 7.49 -7.52
N TRP A 28 -0.88 6.66 -8.31
CA TRP A 28 -1.12 5.22 -8.29
C TRP A 28 -0.35 4.56 -7.14
N ARG A 29 -1.03 3.69 -6.39
CA ARG A 29 -0.44 2.89 -5.31
C ARG A 29 -1.03 1.48 -5.30
N VAL A 30 -0.24 0.52 -4.82
CA VAL A 30 -0.74 -0.80 -4.43
C VAL A 30 -0.96 -0.75 -2.92
N GLY A 31 -2.12 -1.19 -2.45
CA GLY A 31 -2.44 -1.22 -1.02
C GLY A 31 -2.87 -2.59 -0.54
N ILE A 32 -2.72 -2.83 0.76
CA ILE A 32 -3.33 -3.95 1.48
C ILE A 32 -4.33 -3.37 2.48
N GLU A 33 -5.50 -3.99 2.53
CA GLU A 33 -6.53 -3.74 3.54
C GLU A 33 -6.93 -5.08 4.15
N CYS A 34 -7.12 -5.07 5.46
CA CYS A 34 -7.70 -6.19 6.21
C CYS A 34 -9.01 -5.79 6.87
N ASP A 35 -9.84 -6.76 7.24
CA ASP A 35 -11.14 -6.53 7.90
C ASP A 35 -11.04 -5.63 9.15
N THR A 36 -9.91 -5.66 9.86
CA THR A 36 -9.68 -4.89 11.09
C THR A 36 -8.84 -3.63 10.86
N SER A 37 -8.70 -3.18 9.62
CA SER A 37 -7.99 -1.93 9.28
C SER A 37 -8.75 -0.73 9.83
N SER A 38 -8.01 0.25 10.36
CA SER A 38 -8.60 1.48 10.91
C SER A 38 -9.07 2.47 9.83
N THR A 39 -8.58 2.33 8.61
CA THR A 39 -8.92 3.14 7.43
C THR A 39 -8.78 2.29 6.17
N SER A 40 -9.27 2.78 5.04
CA SER A 40 -9.15 2.06 3.77
C SER A 40 -7.70 2.04 3.27
N TYR A 41 -7.24 0.85 2.90
CA TYR A 41 -5.88 0.54 2.46
C TYR A 41 -4.80 1.29 3.26
N PRO A 42 -4.61 1.03 4.57
CA PRO A 42 -3.67 1.78 5.39
C PRO A 42 -2.21 1.54 5.00
N TYR A 43 -1.91 0.34 4.47
CA TYR A 43 -0.58 -0.07 4.05
C TYR A 43 -0.48 0.08 2.53
N ARG A 44 0.29 1.06 2.05
CA ARG A 44 0.37 1.39 0.62
C ARG A 44 1.83 1.44 0.16
N TRP A 45 2.09 1.03 -1.06
CA TRP A 45 3.41 1.13 -1.68
C TRP A 45 3.30 1.84 -3.04
N ALA A 46 4.38 2.50 -3.45
CA ALA A 46 4.57 2.91 -4.83
C ALA A 46 4.49 1.68 -5.76
N VAL A 47 4.06 1.90 -6.99
CA VAL A 47 3.84 0.80 -7.95
C VAL A 47 5.14 0.17 -8.48
N ALA A 48 6.30 0.76 -8.18
CA ALA A 48 7.62 0.22 -8.49
C ALA A 48 8.70 0.84 -7.58
N SER A 49 9.90 0.28 -7.59
CA SER A 49 11.08 0.89 -6.97
C SER A 49 11.62 2.04 -7.80
N ASP A 50 12.34 2.97 -7.16
CA ASP A 50 12.82 4.20 -7.81
C ASP A 50 13.68 3.97 -9.06
N ASP A 51 14.43 2.87 -9.12
CA ASP A 51 15.25 2.50 -10.28
C ASP A 51 14.44 2.03 -11.50
N GLN A 52 13.15 1.74 -11.32
CA GLN A 52 12.21 1.39 -12.38
C GLN A 52 11.29 2.54 -12.78
N LEU A 53 11.36 3.67 -12.07
CA LEU A 53 10.52 4.83 -12.30
C LEU A 53 11.26 5.87 -13.14
N ILE A 54 10.50 6.58 -13.97
CA ILE A 54 10.95 7.79 -14.64
C ILE A 54 10.39 9.02 -13.91
N GLU A 55 11.17 10.09 -13.87
CA GLU A 55 10.75 11.38 -13.36
C GLU A 55 10.32 12.28 -14.53
N VAL A 56 9.15 12.90 -14.40
CA VAL A 56 8.61 13.84 -15.38
C VAL A 56 8.22 15.10 -14.64
N GLU A 57 8.77 16.23 -15.08
CA GLU A 57 8.40 17.55 -14.58
C GLU A 57 7.10 18.00 -15.24
N ASP A 58 6.12 18.42 -14.45
CA ASP A 58 4.92 19.08 -14.95
C ASP A 58 5.25 20.53 -15.34
N PRO A 59 5.16 20.90 -16.64
CA PRO A 59 5.54 22.23 -17.10
C PRO A 59 4.66 23.36 -16.55
N SER A 60 3.48 23.04 -16.00
CA SER A 60 2.56 24.03 -15.44
C SER A 60 2.82 24.34 -13.97
N SER A 61 3.22 23.34 -13.19
CA SER A 61 3.46 23.48 -11.74
C SER A 61 4.93 23.45 -11.34
N GLY A 62 5.82 22.92 -12.19
CA GLY A 62 7.22 22.65 -11.87
C GLY A 62 7.43 21.45 -10.93
N ASN A 63 6.37 20.72 -10.60
CA ASN A 63 6.46 19.54 -9.75
C ASN A 63 7.05 18.35 -10.52
N ILE A 64 7.84 17.54 -9.84
CA ILE A 64 8.38 16.30 -10.40
C ILE A 64 7.50 15.13 -9.96
N TYR A 65 6.97 14.40 -10.93
CA TYR A 65 6.16 13.20 -10.71
C TYR A 65 6.90 11.95 -11.19
N LYS A 66 6.74 10.86 -10.45
CA LYS A 66 7.34 9.56 -10.78
C LYS A 66 6.34 8.63 -11.47
N TYR A 67 6.75 7.96 -12.54
CA TYR A 67 5.89 7.05 -13.31
C TYR A 67 6.59 5.72 -13.61
N LEU A 68 5.83 4.63 -13.55
CA LEU A 68 6.24 3.40 -14.23
C LEU A 68 6.00 3.61 -15.74
N PRO A 69 7.00 3.40 -16.61
CA PRO A 69 6.82 3.66 -18.03
C PRO A 69 5.68 2.84 -18.65
N PRO A 70 4.98 3.37 -19.68
CA PRO A 70 3.90 2.64 -20.34
C PRO A 70 4.35 1.28 -20.88
N GLY A 71 3.58 0.23 -20.58
CA GLY A 71 3.85 -1.15 -21.02
C GLY A 71 4.80 -1.93 -20.11
N GLU A 72 5.47 -1.26 -19.17
CA GLU A 72 6.36 -1.91 -18.21
C GLU A 72 5.60 -2.58 -17.07
N ARG A 73 6.30 -3.48 -16.38
CA ARG A 73 5.79 -4.20 -15.21
C ARG A 73 6.81 -4.16 -14.09
N ALA A 74 6.31 -4.05 -12.87
CA ALA A 74 7.13 -4.10 -11.67
C ALA A 74 6.54 -5.10 -10.66
N VAL A 75 7.40 -5.57 -9.77
CA VAL A 75 7.00 -6.39 -8.62
C VAL A 75 6.97 -5.49 -7.40
N VAL A 76 5.78 -5.35 -6.81
CA VAL A 76 5.62 -4.69 -5.52
C VAL A 76 5.60 -5.76 -4.44
N TRP A 77 6.50 -5.65 -3.47
CA TRP A 77 6.52 -6.48 -2.28
C TRP A 77 6.59 -5.61 -1.04
N GLY A 78 6.24 -6.16 0.11
CA GLY A 78 6.27 -5.50 1.40
C GLY A 78 5.81 -6.46 2.49
N ALA A 79 5.71 -5.98 3.73
CA ALA A 79 5.17 -6.78 4.82
C ALA A 79 4.41 -5.92 5.82
N ILE A 80 3.52 -6.55 6.57
CA ILE A 80 2.80 -5.95 7.69
C ILE A 80 3.04 -6.85 8.90
N ARG A 81 3.60 -6.27 9.96
CA ARG A 81 3.79 -6.94 11.23
C ARG A 81 2.52 -6.78 12.05
N LEU A 82 1.67 -7.81 12.00
CA LEU A 82 0.49 -7.93 12.84
C LEU A 82 0.89 -8.50 14.20
N THR A 83 0.58 -7.76 15.27
CA THR A 83 1.02 -8.09 16.65
C THR A 83 -0.12 -8.05 17.66
N GLU A 84 -1.27 -7.49 17.30
CA GLU A 84 -2.43 -7.35 18.17
C GLU A 84 -3.61 -8.15 17.60
N ILE A 85 -4.16 -9.04 18.43
CA ILE A 85 -5.43 -9.71 18.12
C ILE A 85 -6.56 -8.66 18.27
N LYS A 86 -7.32 -8.46 17.19
CA LYS A 86 -8.50 -7.58 17.15
C LYS A 86 -9.78 -8.40 17.19
N GLU A 87 -10.93 -7.74 17.18
CA GLU A 87 -12.27 -8.33 17.35
C GLU A 87 -12.62 -9.40 16.30
N ARG A 88 -11.93 -9.39 15.16
CA ARG A 88 -12.05 -10.41 14.10
C ARG A 88 -10.71 -11.11 13.90
N ASN A 89 -10.65 -12.37 14.31
CA ASN A 89 -9.50 -13.26 14.15
C ASN A 89 -10.02 -14.70 13.91
N PRO A 90 -9.75 -15.34 12.76
CA PRO A 90 -8.94 -14.83 11.66
C PRO A 90 -9.61 -13.65 10.94
N GLN A 91 -8.79 -12.75 10.40
CA GLN A 91 -9.22 -11.63 9.56
C GLN A 91 -8.90 -11.91 8.10
N ASN A 92 -9.72 -11.42 7.18
CA ASN A 92 -9.35 -11.40 5.78
C ASN A 92 -8.49 -10.17 5.48
N CYS A 93 -7.47 -10.36 4.68
CA CYS A 93 -6.66 -9.31 4.07
C CYS A 93 -6.67 -9.45 2.55
N TRP A 94 -6.68 -8.35 1.83
CA TRP A 94 -6.70 -8.31 0.37
C TRP A 94 -5.90 -7.12 -0.16
N ALA A 95 -5.48 -7.25 -1.41
CA ALA A 95 -4.81 -6.17 -2.13
C ALA A 95 -5.81 -5.32 -2.93
N GLY A 96 -5.40 -4.09 -3.22
CA GLY A 96 -6.08 -3.20 -4.15
C GLY A 96 -5.11 -2.36 -4.96
N LEU A 97 -5.54 -1.98 -6.16
CA LEU A 97 -4.91 -0.96 -6.98
C LEU A 97 -5.67 0.35 -6.81
N ILE A 98 -4.96 1.36 -6.31
CA ILE A 98 -5.53 2.63 -5.87
C ILE A 98 -5.06 3.73 -6.83
N HIS A 99 -6.02 4.53 -7.28
CA HIS A 99 -5.78 5.82 -7.90
C HIS A 99 -6.25 6.87 -6.90
N GLU A 100 -5.32 7.42 -6.12
CA GLU A 100 -5.59 8.19 -4.90
C GLU A 100 -6.57 9.35 -5.17
N ASP A 101 -7.57 9.52 -4.30
CA ASP A 101 -8.69 10.48 -4.43
C ASP A 101 -9.54 10.37 -5.71
N VAL A 102 -9.34 9.34 -6.53
CA VAL A 102 -10.12 9.09 -7.74
C VAL A 102 -10.97 7.84 -7.58
N GLU A 103 -10.34 6.67 -7.44
CA GLU A 103 -11.03 5.39 -7.27
C GLU A 103 -10.08 4.26 -6.82
N VAL A 104 -10.66 3.19 -6.28
CA VAL A 104 -9.96 1.90 -6.13
C VAL A 104 -10.33 1.04 -7.34
N VAL A 105 -9.47 1.06 -8.36
CA VAL A 105 -9.71 0.47 -9.69
C VAL A 105 -9.89 -1.03 -9.62
N ASN A 106 -9.15 -1.68 -8.73
CA ASN A 106 -9.25 -3.12 -8.51
C ASN A 106 -9.18 -3.39 -7.02
N SER A 107 -10.19 -4.04 -6.46
CA SER A 107 -10.32 -4.30 -5.03
C SER A 107 -10.47 -5.79 -4.76
N VAL A 108 -10.25 -6.20 -3.50
CA VAL A 108 -10.42 -7.59 -3.04
C VAL A 108 -9.54 -8.57 -3.83
N VAL A 109 -8.36 -8.12 -4.27
CA VAL A 109 -7.43 -8.96 -5.03
C VAL A 109 -6.71 -9.90 -4.07
N GLY A 110 -6.77 -11.20 -4.36
CA GLY A 110 -5.96 -12.20 -3.66
C GLY A 110 -6.30 -12.32 -2.18
N LEU A 111 -7.59 -12.29 -1.80
CA LEU A 111 -8.06 -12.43 -0.42
C LEU A 111 -7.39 -13.60 0.32
N ARG A 112 -6.92 -13.34 1.54
CA ARG A 112 -6.27 -14.30 2.44
C ARG A 112 -6.83 -14.20 3.84
N SER A 113 -7.15 -15.34 4.44
CA SER A 113 -7.48 -15.43 5.86
C SER A 113 -6.18 -15.49 6.66
N VAL A 114 -6.03 -14.60 7.62
CA VAL A 114 -4.84 -14.44 8.47
C VAL A 114 -5.27 -14.56 9.91
N GLU A 115 -4.74 -15.57 10.59
CA GLU A 115 -4.92 -15.78 12.03
C GLU A 115 -3.69 -15.27 12.79
N ILE A 116 -3.94 -14.44 13.80
CA ILE A 116 -2.92 -13.99 14.75
C ILE A 116 -3.08 -14.85 16.00
N VAL A 117 -2.06 -15.62 16.35
CA VAL A 117 -2.05 -16.43 17.57
C VAL A 117 -1.15 -15.79 18.62
N ALA A 118 -1.53 -15.89 19.89
CA ALA A 118 -0.65 -15.53 20.98
C ALA A 118 0.60 -16.43 20.95
N PRO A 119 1.80 -15.91 21.32
CA PRO A 119 3.03 -16.70 21.31
C PRO A 119 2.94 -18.00 22.14
N ASP A 120 2.07 -18.00 23.15
CA ASP A 120 1.97 -19.05 24.16
C ASP A 120 0.77 -19.99 23.95
N GLY A 121 -0.04 -19.77 22.90
CA GLY A 121 -1.08 -20.68 22.41
C GLY A 121 -1.97 -21.36 23.47
N GLU A 122 -2.96 -20.63 24.01
CA GLU A 122 -4.22 -21.20 24.54
C GLU A 122 -5.43 -20.52 23.89
#